data_AF-A0A7C1DL82-F1
#
_entry.id   AF-A0A7C1DL82-F1
#
_cell.length_a   1.000
_cell.length_b   1.000
_cell.length_c   1.000
_cell.angle_alpha   90.00
_cell.angle_beta   90.00
_cell.angle_gamma   90.00
#
_symmetry.space_group_name_H-M   'P 1'
#
loop_
_entity.id
_entity.type
_entity.pdbx_description
1 polymer ?
#
loop_
_entity_poly.entity_id
_entity_poly.type
_entity_poly.pdbx_seq_one_letter_code
_entity_poly.pdbx_strand_id
1 'polypeptide(L)'
;MNELEKHIFESISDLLELGDDAALKAEIQDMHPADIAEIVAWLEPESRKRILLHLPPERLAEVLIELDGAVRVPVLDSMDDSLIVSAIGELESDDATDLIRELDE
;
A
#
# COMPACT_ATOMS: atom_id res chain seq x y z
N MET A 1 14.62 -8.49 -0.88
CA MET A 1 15.32 -7.36 -1.49
C MET A 1 16.43 -7.81 -2.42
N ASN A 2 16.05 -8.06 -3.66
CA ASN A 2 16.95 -8.17 -4.80
C ASN A 2 17.47 -6.77 -5.23
N GLU A 3 18.39 -6.70 -6.20
CA GLU A 3 18.97 -5.42 -6.65
C GLU A 3 17.93 -4.46 -7.26
N LEU A 4 16.93 -4.98 -7.97
CA LEU A 4 15.85 -4.16 -8.54
C LEU A 4 14.95 -3.58 -7.44
N GLU A 5 14.50 -4.43 -6.51
CA GLU A 5 13.69 -4.04 -5.35
C GLU A 5 14.39 -2.95 -4.53
N LYS A 6 15.72 -3.07 -4.36
CA LYS A 6 16.54 -2.08 -3.66
C LYS A 6 16.55 -0.72 -4.37
N HIS A 7 16.76 -0.71 -5.68
CA HIS A 7 16.76 0.54 -6.45
C HIS A 7 15.42 1.25 -6.41
N ILE A 8 14.32 0.50 -6.48
CA ILE A 8 12.97 1.07 -6.39
C ILE A 8 12.73 1.62 -4.98
N PHE A 9 13.09 0.87 -3.93
CA PHE A 9 12.96 1.34 -2.55
C PHE A 9 13.74 2.63 -2.29
N GLU A 10 14.99 2.72 -2.77
CA GLU A 10 15.81 3.94 -2.67
C GLU A 10 15.15 5.11 -3.39
N SER A 11 14.69 4.91 -4.63
CA SER A 11 13.97 5.94 -5.41
C SER A 11 12.72 6.45 -4.68
N ILE A 12 11.88 5.54 -4.20
CA ILE A 12 10.65 5.87 -3.46
C ILE A 12 10.96 6.59 -2.15
N SER A 13 11.99 6.15 -1.42
CA SER A 13 12.42 6.80 -0.18
C SER A 13 12.90 8.23 -0.43
N ASP A 14 13.70 8.44 -1.48
CA ASP A 14 14.16 9.78 -1.88
C ASP A 14 12.99 10.69 -2.25
N LEU A 15 12.00 10.19 -3.00
CA LEU A 15 10.81 10.95 -3.37
C LEU A 15 9.96 11.33 -2.16
N LEU A 16 9.84 10.43 -1.19
CA LEU A 16 9.15 10.69 0.08
C LEU A 16 9.88 11.75 0.92
N GLU A 17 11.21 11.69 1.01
CA GLU A 17 12.03 12.68 1.72
C GLU A 17 11.98 14.06 1.07
N LEU A 18 12.05 14.12 -0.26
CA LEU A 18 11.92 15.37 -1.03
C LEU A 18 10.49 15.93 -0.98
N GLY A 19 9.53 15.06 -0.69
CA GLY A 19 8.12 15.37 -0.63
C GLY A 19 7.49 15.65 -1.99
N ASP A 20 8.02 15.07 -3.06
CA ASP A 20 7.49 15.21 -4.42
C ASP A 20 6.37 14.19 -4.67
N ASP A 21 5.18 14.51 -4.16
CA ASP A 21 3.98 13.66 -4.30
C ASP A 21 3.60 13.41 -5.76
N ALA A 22 3.92 14.34 -6.67
CA ALA A 22 3.61 14.20 -8.08
C ALA A 22 4.51 13.14 -8.73
N ALA A 23 5.81 13.19 -8.46
CA ALA A 23 6.75 12.18 -8.92
C ALA A 23 6.52 10.83 -8.24
N LEU A 24 6.24 10.82 -6.92
CA LEU A 24 5.89 9.61 -6.19
C LEU A 24 4.67 8.92 -6.80
N LYS A 25 3.60 9.68 -7.06
CA LYS A 25 2.40 9.15 -7.71
C LYS A 25 2.70 8.59 -9.09
N ALA A 26 3.50 9.29 -9.89
CA ALA A 26 3.87 8.84 -11.24
C ALA A 26 4.65 7.52 -11.19
N GLU A 27 5.58 7.37 -10.24
CA GLU A 27 6.38 6.17 -10.06
C GLU A 27 5.51 4.96 -9.69
N ILE A 28 4.64 5.10 -8.68
CA ILE A 28 3.84 3.97 -8.17
C ILE A 28 2.65 3.58 -9.05
N GLN A 29 2.26 4.44 -10.01
CA GLN A 29 1.09 4.20 -10.85
C GLN A 29 1.27 3.01 -11.81
N ASP A 30 2.51 2.77 -12.26
CA ASP A 30 2.82 1.73 -13.25
C ASP A 30 3.42 0.45 -12.62
N MET A 31 3.65 0.45 -11.30
CA MET A 31 4.20 -0.70 -10.57
C MET A 31 3.17 -1.82 -10.39
N HIS A 32 3.59 -3.06 -10.15
CA HIS A 32 2.64 -4.08 -9.74
C HIS A 32 2.24 -3.88 -8.27
N PRO A 33 1.00 -4.21 -7.88
CA PRO A 33 0.56 -4.13 -6.49
C PRO A 33 1.46 -4.89 -5.51
N ALA A 34 1.94 -6.08 -5.91
CA ALA A 34 2.88 -6.87 -5.12
C ALA A 34 4.20 -6.13 -4.86
N ASP A 35 4.76 -5.45 -5.87
CA ASP A 35 6.00 -4.66 -5.72
C ASP A 35 5.78 -3.51 -4.73
N ILE A 36 4.62 -2.85 -4.80
CA ILE A 36 4.25 -1.78 -3.86
C ILE A 36 4.09 -2.32 -2.45
N ALA A 37 3.45 -3.48 -2.28
CA ALA A 37 3.26 -4.13 -0.99
C ALA A 37 4.61 -4.49 -0.33
N GLU A 38 5.56 -5.02 -1.11
CA GLU A 38 6.93 -5.29 -0.63
C GLU A 38 7.63 -4.03 -0.14
N ILE A 39 7.55 -2.92 -0.89
CA ILE A 39 8.15 -1.65 -0.49
C ILE A 39 7.49 -1.08 0.76
N VAL A 40 6.15 -1.09 0.81
CA VAL A 40 5.37 -0.66 1.98
C VAL A 40 5.80 -1.42 3.24
N ALA A 41 6.10 -2.72 3.12
CA ALA A 41 6.58 -3.52 4.25
C ALA A 41 7.92 -3.03 4.83
N TRP A 42 8.78 -2.40 4.02
CA TRP A 42 10.08 -1.87 4.45
C TRP A 42 10.04 -0.40 4.90
N LEU A 43 8.95 0.31 4.60
CA LEU A 43 8.79 1.71 4.97
C LEU A 43 8.33 1.89 6.42
N GLU A 44 8.67 3.04 6.99
CA GLU A 44 8.14 3.50 8.27
C GLU A 44 6.65 3.87 8.15
N PRO A 45 5.85 3.81 9.23
CA PRO A 45 4.39 3.96 9.17
C PRO A 45 3.90 5.23 8.44
N GLU A 46 4.54 6.37 8.64
CA GLU A 46 4.17 7.64 7.99
C GLU A 46 4.34 7.58 6.47
N SER A 47 5.45 6.96 6.02
CA SER A 47 5.75 6.76 4.61
C SER A 47 4.77 5.78 3.96
N ARG A 48 4.36 4.72 4.67
CA ARG A 48 3.33 3.78 4.21
C ARG A 48 2.04 4.52 3.92
N LYS A 49 1.56 5.31 4.89
CA LYS A 49 0.32 6.09 4.74
C LYS A 49 0.39 7.01 3.53
N ARG A 50 1.51 7.71 3.35
CA ARG A 50 1.69 8.66 2.24
C ARG A 50 1.63 7.98 0.87
N ILE A 51 2.28 6.83 0.69
CA ILE A 51 2.19 6.08 -0.57
C ILE A 51 0.75 5.62 -0.83
N LEU A 52 0.13 5.00 0.17
CA LEU A 52 -1.20 4.40 0.01
C LEU A 52 -2.27 5.46 -0.30
N LEU A 53 -2.13 6.69 0.22
CA LEU A 53 -3.01 7.81 -0.10
C LEU A 53 -2.96 8.28 -1.57
N HIS A 54 -1.90 7.94 -2.30
CA HIS A 54 -1.77 8.29 -3.72
C HIS A 54 -2.32 7.23 -4.67
N LEU A 55 -2.68 6.05 -4.16
CA LEU A 55 -3.27 4.98 -4.94
C LEU A 55 -4.78 5.23 -5.13
N PRO A 56 -5.32 4.99 -6.33
CA PRO A 56 -6.76 4.92 -6.51
C PRO A 56 -7.33 3.70 -5.77
N PRO A 57 -8.62 3.72 -5.38
CA PRO A 57 -9.22 2.66 -4.56
C PRO A 57 -9.01 1.24 -5.08
N GLU A 58 -9.08 1.05 -6.40
CA GLU A 58 -8.92 -0.25 -7.05
C GLU A 58 -7.52 -0.82 -6.84
N ARG A 59 -6.50 0.02 -7.03
CA ARG A 59 -5.10 -0.39 -6.83
C ARG A 59 -4.75 -0.51 -5.36
N LEU A 60 -5.34 0.34 -4.51
CA LEU A 60 -5.17 0.22 -3.07
C LEU A 60 -5.70 -1.13 -2.57
N ALA A 61 -6.86 -1.56 -3.08
CA ALA A 61 -7.45 -2.86 -2.78
C ALA A 61 -6.49 -4.00 -3.12
N GLU A 62 -5.96 -4.02 -4.35
CA GLU A 62 -4.97 -5.01 -4.79
C GLU A 62 -3.71 -5.00 -3.89
N VAL A 63 -3.17 -3.83 -3.55
CA VAL A 63 -2.00 -3.72 -2.65
C VAL A 63 -2.32 -4.26 -1.25
N LEU A 64 -3.52 -4.00 -0.72
CA LEU A 64 -3.94 -4.50 0.59
C LEU A 64 -4.01 -6.03 0.61
N ILE A 65 -4.44 -6.70 -0.47
CA ILE A 65 -4.43 -8.17 -0.56
C ILE A 65 -3.01 -8.72 -0.44
N GLU A 66 -2.06 -8.09 -1.15
CA GLU A 66 -0.68 -8.55 -1.24
C GLU A 66 0.15 -8.30 0.03
N LEU A 67 -0.31 -7.39 0.91
CA LEU A 67 0.35 -7.14 2.19
C LEU A 67 0.19 -8.32 3.15
N ASP A 68 1.29 -8.70 3.79
CA ASP A 68 1.27 -9.63 4.92
C ASP A 68 0.46 -9.04 6.09
N GLY A 69 -0.30 -9.88 6.80
CA GLY A 69 -1.14 -9.49 7.93
C GLY A 69 -0.42 -8.65 9.00
N ALA A 70 0.87 -8.92 9.25
CA ALA A 70 1.67 -8.18 10.23
C ALA A 70 1.95 -6.71 9.82
N VAL A 71 1.86 -6.40 8.53
CA VAL A 71 1.98 -5.04 7.98
C VAL A 71 0.61 -4.45 7.70
N ARG A 72 -0.30 -5.26 7.17
CA ARG A 72 -1.66 -4.89 6.77
C ARG A 72 -2.50 -4.37 7.92
N VAL A 73 -2.54 -5.08 9.04
CA VAL A 73 -3.36 -4.68 10.20
C VAL A 73 -2.95 -3.28 10.72
N PRO A 74 -1.65 -3.00 11.02
CA PRO A 74 -1.23 -1.65 11.39
C PRO A 74 -1.50 -0.58 10.34
N VAL A 75 -1.43 -0.93 9.05
CA VAL A 75 -1.75 -0.02 7.95
C VAL A 75 -3.22 0.36 8.00
N LEU A 76 -4.12 -0.62 8.07
CA LEU A 76 -5.56 -0.41 8.13
C LEU A 76 -5.96 0.39 9.38
N ASP A 77 -5.39 0.08 10.54
CA ASP A 77 -5.62 0.82 11.80
C ASP A 77 -5.22 2.32 11.72
N SER A 78 -4.30 2.68 10.83
CA SER A 78 -3.78 4.04 10.67
C SER A 78 -4.47 4.86 9.56
N MET A 79 -5.27 4.19 8.73
CA MET A 79 -5.96 4.74 7.56
C MET A 79 -7.35 5.23 7.93
N ASP A 80 -7.88 6.15 7.11
CA ASP A 80 -9.24 6.64 7.29
C ASP A 80 -10.26 5.58 6.86
N ASP A 81 -11.27 5.31 7.69
CA ASP A 81 -12.34 4.32 7.42
C ASP A 81 -12.95 4.46 6.03
N SER A 82 -13.15 5.69 5.55
CA SER A 82 -13.72 5.94 4.22
C SER A 82 -12.84 5.41 3.08
N LEU A 83 -11.52 5.45 3.24
CA LEU A 83 -10.58 4.94 2.26
C LEU A 83 -10.54 3.40 2.30
N ILE A 84 -10.60 2.82 3.50
CA ILE A 84 -10.70 1.38 3.70
C ILE A 84 -11.98 0.84 3.05
N VAL A 85 -13.13 1.46 3.35
CA VAL A 85 -14.42 1.08 2.75
C VAL A 85 -14.39 1.20 1.22
N SER A 86 -13.76 2.24 0.69
CA SER A 86 -13.64 2.42 -0.76
C SER A 86 -12.79 1.31 -1.38
N ALA A 87 -11.65 0.97 -0.79
CA ALA A 87 -10.78 -0.10 -1.28
C ALA A 87 -11.45 -1.48 -1.16
N ILE A 88 -12.05 -1.79 -0.01
CA ILE A 88 -12.78 -3.06 0.20
C ILE A 88 -13.94 -3.19 -0.80
N GLY A 89 -14.57 -2.09 -1.19
CA GLY A 89 -15.64 -2.08 -2.20
C GLY A 89 -15.18 -2.50 -3.61
N GLU A 90 -13.89 -2.44 -3.90
CA GLU A 90 -13.30 -2.84 -5.19
C GLU A 90 -12.82 -4.31 -5.19
N LEU A 91 -12.81 -4.97 -4.03
CA LEU A 91 -12.39 -6.37 -3.89
C LEU A 91 -13.48 -7.34 -4.38
N GLU A 92 -13.04 -8.51 -4.85
CA GLU A 92 -13.94 -9.65 -5.04
C GLU A 92 -14.50 -10.10 -3.68
N SER A 93 -15.66 -10.76 -3.71
CA SER A 93 -16.42 -11.06 -2.48
C SER A 93 -15.68 -11.99 -1.51
N ASP A 94 -14.84 -12.89 -2.03
CA ASP A 94 -13.98 -13.77 -1.25
C ASP A 94 -12.80 -13.01 -0.64
N ASP A 95 -12.07 -12.21 -1.43
CA ASP A 95 -10.95 -11.40 -0.94
C ASP A 95 -11.39 -10.41 0.14
N ALA A 96 -12.54 -9.75 -0.05
CA ALA A 96 -13.13 -8.86 0.95
C ALA A 96 -13.48 -9.60 2.24
N THR A 97 -14.00 -10.82 2.14
CA THR A 97 -14.37 -11.63 3.31
C THR A 97 -13.13 -12.04 4.10
N ASP A 98 -12.06 -12.45 3.41
CA ASP A 98 -10.81 -12.86 4.04
C ASP A 98 -10.12 -11.68 4.72
N LEU A 99 -10.08 -10.52 4.06
CA LEU A 99 -9.54 -9.29 4.65
C LEU A 99 -10.27 -8.85 5.92
N ILE A 100 -11.61 -8.88 5.91
CA ILE A 100 -12.42 -8.50 7.09
C ILE A 100 -12.16 -9.46 8.26
N ARG A 101 -12.00 -10.76 7.99
CA ARG A 101 -11.73 -11.76 9.03
C ARG A 101 -10.44 -11.48 9.78
N GLU A 102 -9.39 -11.04 9.09
CA GLU A 102 -8.11 -10.73 9.72
C GLU A 102 -8.15 -9.50 10.61
N LEU A 103 -9.06 -8.56 10.35
CA LEU A 103 -9.25 -7.39 11.20
C LEU A 103 -9.97 -7.71 12.52
N ASP A 104 -10.72 -8.80 12.56
CA ASP A 104 -11.48 -9.24 13.75
C ASP A 104 -10.63 -10.12 14.71
N GLU A 105 -9.40 -10.50 14.34
CA GLU A 105 -8.47 -11.33 15.14
C GLU A 105 -7.55 -10.51 16.05
#